data_AF-A0A2D8TPL3-F1
#
_entry.id   AF-A0A2D8TPL3-F1
#
_cell.length_a   1.000
_cell.length_b   1.000
_cell.length_c   1.000
_cell.angle_alpha   90.00
_cell.angle_beta   90.00
_cell.angle_gamma   90.00
#
_symmetry.space_group_name_H-M   'P 1'
#
loop_
_entity.id
_entity.type
_entity.pdbx_description
1 polymer ?
#
loop_
_entity_poly.entity_id
_entity_poly.type
_entity_poly.pdbx_seq_one_letter_code
_entity_poly.pdbx_strand_id
1 'polypeptide(L)'
;MRRPSRPEAKIPGFTAPDDEEPASRMRICEAEGCRAEAHYPAPRSRDALRDYIWFCLEHVRAYNKSWNYYEGLQGAALEAEIRRATTWERPSWKFATGKPVEEIFDDPMGVFDFDKTGNGDPRLRHLSPEERQAWKTLRMEPVSDLDAVKSQYKQLAKEHHPDINGGDAGAEERLKEINLAYDLIRKSLQTAAAPTIS
;
A
#
# COMPACT_ATOMS: atom_id res chain seq x y z
N MET A 1 -14.93 -49.18 19.01
CA MET A 1 -15.61 -48.16 18.17
C MET A 1 -14.56 -47.51 17.29
N ARG A 2 -14.54 -47.78 15.97
CA ARG A 2 -13.59 -47.16 15.03
C ARG A 2 -14.12 -45.78 14.62
N ARG A 3 -13.27 -44.76 14.70
CA ARG A 3 -13.59 -43.39 14.25
C ARG A 3 -13.79 -43.42 12.73
N PRO A 4 -14.89 -42.87 12.18
CA PRO A 4 -15.01 -42.71 10.74
C PRO A 4 -13.98 -41.69 10.23
N SER A 5 -13.41 -41.96 9.05
CA SER A 5 -12.46 -41.08 8.37
C SER A 5 -13.13 -39.76 7.99
N ARG A 6 -12.42 -38.66 8.22
CA ARG A 6 -12.87 -37.30 7.86
C ARG A 6 -12.68 -37.12 6.35
N PRO A 7 -13.68 -36.62 5.60
CA PRO A 7 -13.49 -36.29 4.19
C PRO A 7 -12.54 -35.08 4.06
N GLU A 8 -11.60 -35.18 3.12
CA GLU A 8 -10.66 -34.11 2.79
C GLU A 8 -11.41 -32.90 2.23
N ALA A 9 -11.31 -31.77 2.93
CA ALA A 9 -11.83 -30.51 2.45
C ALA A 9 -10.82 -29.91 1.45
N LYS A 10 -11.14 -29.96 0.15
CA LYS A 10 -10.40 -29.20 -0.87
C LYS A 10 -10.61 -27.71 -0.62
N ILE A 11 -9.52 -27.00 -0.34
CA ILE A 11 -9.48 -25.54 -0.25
C ILE A 11 -9.57 -25.00 -1.69
N PRO A 12 -10.62 -24.25 -2.06
CA PRO A 12 -10.74 -23.70 -3.41
C PRO A 12 -9.74 -22.55 -3.60
N GLY A 13 -8.92 -22.62 -4.65
CA GLY A 13 -8.00 -21.55 -5.06
C GLY A 13 -6.50 -21.83 -4.91
N PHE A 14 -6.11 -22.99 -4.39
CA PHE A 14 -4.73 -23.47 -4.49
C PHE A 14 -4.66 -24.57 -5.55
N THR A 15 -4.51 -24.18 -6.81
CA THR A 15 -3.94 -25.08 -7.82
C THR A 15 -2.46 -25.17 -7.50
N ALA A 16 -2.02 -26.30 -6.94
CA ALA A 16 -0.61 -26.66 -7.05
C ALA A 16 -0.25 -26.53 -8.54
N PRO A 17 0.91 -25.95 -8.90
CA PRO A 17 1.33 -25.96 -10.28
C PRO A 17 1.29 -27.40 -10.73
N ASP A 18 0.43 -27.70 -11.71
CA ASP A 18 0.29 -29.02 -12.26
C ASP A 18 1.70 -29.49 -12.65
N ASP A 19 2.11 -30.64 -12.11
CA ASP A 19 3.29 -31.40 -12.53
C ASP A 19 3.03 -31.90 -13.96
N GLU A 20 2.89 -30.98 -14.92
CA GLU A 20 2.91 -31.26 -16.34
C GLU A 20 4.37 -31.59 -16.69
N GLU A 21 4.75 -32.85 -16.46
CA GLU A 21 6.02 -33.40 -16.91
C GLU A 21 6.16 -33.12 -18.41
N PRO A 22 7.14 -32.31 -18.86
CA PRO A 22 7.31 -32.07 -20.28
C PRO A 22 7.68 -33.38 -20.95
N ALA A 23 6.80 -33.81 -21.85
CA ALA A 23 6.90 -35.02 -22.65
C ALA A 23 8.34 -35.33 -23.09
N SER A 24 8.71 -36.58 -22.84
CA SER A 24 9.96 -37.27 -23.10
C SER A 24 10.58 -36.94 -24.48
N ARG A 25 11.38 -35.88 -24.52
CA ARG A 25 12.49 -35.84 -25.47
C ARG A 25 13.53 -36.82 -24.95
N MET A 26 13.82 -37.88 -25.70
CA MET A 26 14.91 -38.80 -25.39
C MET A 26 16.21 -37.98 -25.27
N ARG A 27 16.63 -37.73 -24.03
CA ARG A 27 17.83 -36.98 -23.70
C ARG A 27 18.91 -37.96 -23.29
N ILE A 28 20.14 -37.68 -23.68
CA ILE A 28 21.32 -38.39 -23.22
C ILE A 28 21.87 -37.69 -21.98
N CYS A 29 22.56 -38.44 -21.14
CA CYS A 29 23.22 -37.91 -19.95
C CYS A 29 24.34 -36.94 -20.34
N GLU A 30 24.38 -35.77 -19.70
CA GLU A 30 25.40 -34.73 -19.93
C GLU A 30 26.76 -35.04 -19.25
N ALA A 31 26.87 -36.14 -18.51
CA ALA A 31 28.11 -36.51 -17.83
C ALA A 31 29.18 -36.99 -18.83
N GLU A 32 30.44 -36.63 -18.56
CA GLU A 32 31.55 -36.96 -19.45
C GLU A 32 31.65 -38.48 -19.71
N GLY A 33 31.52 -38.86 -20.99
CA GLY A 33 31.61 -40.25 -21.42
C GLY A 33 30.36 -41.11 -21.17
N CYS A 34 29.28 -40.55 -20.62
CA CYS A 34 28.03 -41.28 -20.41
C CYS A 34 27.10 -41.18 -21.63
N ARG A 35 26.48 -42.29 -22.04
CA ARG A 35 25.46 -42.35 -23.11
C ARG A 35 24.12 -42.90 -22.62
N ALA A 36 23.95 -43.00 -21.30
CA ALA A 36 22.70 -43.45 -20.70
C ALA A 36 21.59 -42.41 -20.90
N GLU A 37 20.33 -42.86 -20.80
CA GLU A 37 19.17 -41.98 -20.86
C GLU A 37 19.11 -41.05 -19.65
N ALA A 38 18.78 -39.78 -19.90
CA ALA A 38 18.69 -38.75 -18.87
C ALA A 38 17.23 -38.43 -18.53
N HIS A 39 16.82 -38.89 -17.35
CA HIS A 39 15.47 -38.70 -16.81
C HIS A 39 15.41 -37.67 -15.69
N TYR A 40 16.55 -37.31 -15.10
CA TYR A 40 16.58 -36.47 -13.89
C TYR A 40 17.16 -35.08 -14.19
N PRO A 41 16.39 -33.99 -13.99
CA PRO A 41 16.90 -32.64 -14.08
C PRO A 41 17.68 -32.25 -12.82
N ALA A 42 18.78 -31.52 -13.01
CA ALA A 42 19.53 -30.85 -11.95
C ALA A 42 19.78 -29.39 -12.34
N PRO A 43 19.77 -28.44 -11.38
CA PRO A 43 20.04 -27.03 -11.67
C PRO A 43 21.48 -26.86 -12.14
N ARG A 44 21.72 -26.04 -13.16
CA ARG A 44 23.06 -25.86 -13.76
C ARG A 44 24.04 -25.14 -12.84
N SER A 45 23.57 -24.14 -12.10
CA SER A 45 24.38 -23.36 -11.17
C SER A 45 23.49 -22.67 -10.13
N ARG A 46 24.10 -22.17 -9.05
CA ARG A 46 23.40 -21.42 -8.00
C ARG A 46 22.60 -20.24 -8.56
N ASP A 47 23.17 -19.51 -9.51
CA ASP A 47 22.56 -18.30 -10.05
C ASP A 47 21.56 -18.62 -11.18
N ALA A 48 21.63 -19.83 -11.74
CA ALA A 48 20.77 -20.31 -12.82
C ALA A 48 19.93 -21.52 -12.36
N LEU A 49 19.17 -21.36 -11.27
CA LEU A 49 18.30 -22.41 -10.68
C LEU A 49 17.22 -22.93 -11.64
N ARG A 50 16.82 -22.10 -12.63
CA ARG A 50 15.80 -22.43 -13.63
C ARG A 50 16.37 -23.06 -14.91
N ASP A 51 17.69 -23.11 -15.03
CA ASP A 51 18.36 -23.76 -16.15
C ASP A 51 18.74 -25.18 -15.73
N TYR A 52 18.17 -26.18 -16.41
CA TYR A 52 18.36 -27.59 -16.04
C TYR A 52 19.33 -28.31 -16.96
N ILE A 53 20.22 -29.09 -16.36
CA ILE A 53 21.03 -30.14 -17.00
C ILE A 53 20.43 -31.50 -16.67
N TRP A 54 20.53 -32.45 -17.60
CA TRP A 54 19.85 -33.74 -17.50
C TRP A 54 20.85 -34.88 -17.30
N PHE A 55 20.61 -35.69 -16.27
CA PHE A 55 21.48 -36.80 -15.87
C PHE A 55 20.73 -38.13 -15.78
N CYS A 56 21.48 -39.22 -15.86
CA CYS A 56 21.01 -40.54 -15.43
C CYS A 56 21.01 -40.65 -13.89
N LEU A 57 20.45 -41.74 -13.35
CA LEU A 57 20.31 -41.93 -11.89
C LEU A 57 21.65 -41.89 -11.14
N GLU A 58 22.72 -42.43 -11.73
CA GLU A 58 24.03 -42.49 -11.08
C GLU A 58 24.68 -41.11 -11.02
N HIS A 59 24.66 -40.37 -12.13
CA HIS A 59 25.28 -39.05 -12.22
C HIS A 59 24.50 -37.99 -11.45
N VAL A 60 23.16 -38.05 -11.41
CA VAL A 60 22.39 -37.10 -10.59
C VAL A 60 22.69 -37.27 -9.09
N ARG A 61 22.95 -38.50 -8.63
CA ARG A 61 23.36 -38.77 -7.25
C ARG A 61 24.75 -38.23 -6.95
N ALA A 62 25.70 -38.42 -7.88
CA ALA A 62 27.03 -37.84 -7.75
C ALA A 62 26.96 -36.30 -7.72
N TYR A 63 26.17 -35.71 -8.61
CA TYR A 63 25.93 -34.27 -8.69
C TYR A 63 25.34 -33.70 -7.40
N ASN A 64 24.24 -34.27 -6.91
CA ASN A 64 23.58 -33.84 -5.68
C ASN A 64 24.49 -33.98 -4.45
N LYS A 65 25.40 -34.97 -4.46
CA LYS A 65 26.38 -35.15 -3.38
C LYS A 65 27.45 -34.06 -3.38
N SER A 66 27.89 -33.60 -4.56
CA SER A 66 28.81 -32.48 -4.68
C SER A 66 28.13 -31.11 -4.60
N TRP A 67 26.80 -31.06 -4.72
CA TRP A 67 26.07 -29.80 -4.77
C TRP A 67 25.98 -29.13 -3.40
N ASN A 68 26.55 -27.93 -3.30
CA ASN A 68 26.37 -27.06 -2.15
C ASN A 68 25.87 -25.69 -2.61
N TYR A 69 24.60 -25.40 -2.33
CA TYR A 69 23.99 -24.11 -2.67
C TYR A 69 24.73 -22.91 -2.05
N TYR A 70 25.35 -23.11 -0.88
CA TYR A 70 26.09 -22.08 -0.14
C TYR A 70 27.59 -22.08 -0.42
N GLU A 71 28.06 -22.81 -1.43
CA GLU A 71 29.48 -22.80 -1.80
C GLU A 71 29.93 -21.37 -2.16
N GLY A 72 31.00 -20.90 -1.50
CA GLY A 72 31.53 -19.55 -1.68
C GLY A 72 30.76 -18.42 -0.98
N LEU A 73 29.60 -18.67 -0.34
CA LEU A 73 28.97 -17.67 0.54
C LEU A 73 29.65 -17.65 1.90
N GLN A 74 30.29 -16.54 2.25
CA GLN A 74 30.90 -16.33 3.57
C GLN A 74 30.63 -14.91 4.10
N GLY A 75 30.72 -14.76 5.42
CA GLY A 75 30.59 -13.47 6.10
C GLY A 75 29.27 -12.76 5.82
N ALA A 76 29.36 -11.51 5.35
CA ALA A 76 28.21 -10.64 5.10
C ALA A 76 27.22 -11.21 4.08
N ALA A 77 27.69 -11.96 3.08
CA ALA A 77 26.81 -12.57 2.08
C ALA A 77 25.92 -13.67 2.69
N LEU A 78 26.48 -14.49 3.59
CA LEU A 78 25.73 -15.52 4.30
C LEU A 78 24.70 -14.90 5.27
N GLU A 79 25.09 -13.86 6.01
CA GLU A 79 24.16 -13.15 6.89
C GLU A 79 22.99 -12.51 6.14
N ALA A 80 23.24 -11.94 4.95
CA ALA A 80 22.20 -11.39 4.11
C ALA A 80 21.20 -12.47 3.67
N GLU A 81 21.70 -13.66 3.34
CA GLU A 81 20.87 -14.80 2.97
C GLU A 81 20.04 -15.33 4.14
N ILE A 82 20.63 -15.42 5.34
CA ILE A 82 19.91 -15.79 6.58
C ILE A 82 18.76 -14.81 6.85
N ARG A 83 19.01 -13.50 6.72
CA ARG A 83 17.98 -12.47 6.91
C ARG A 83 16.85 -12.62 5.88
N ARG A 84 17.19 -12.87 4.60
CA ARG A 84 16.20 -13.10 3.53
C ARG A 84 15.37 -14.35 3.78
N ALA A 85 15.99 -15.46 4.15
CA ALA A 85 15.29 -16.70 4.47
C ALA A 85 14.33 -16.54 5.66
N THR A 86 14.72 -15.74 6.66
CA THR A 86 13.88 -15.44 7.83
C THR A 86 12.56 -14.77 7.46
N THR A 87 12.58 -13.90 6.45
CA THR A 87 11.36 -13.24 5.94
C THR A 87 10.69 -13.99 4.79
N TRP A 88 11.05 -15.25 4.55
CA TRP A 88 10.56 -16.05 3.42
C TRP A 88 10.73 -15.32 2.08
N GLU A 89 11.89 -14.65 1.91
CA GLU A 89 12.22 -13.84 0.73
C GLU A 89 11.22 -12.70 0.45
N ARG A 90 10.32 -12.41 1.38
CA ARG A 90 9.46 -11.23 1.28
C ARG A 90 10.29 -9.98 1.53
N PRO A 91 10.29 -9.02 0.59
CA PRO A 91 10.99 -7.77 0.78
C PRO A 91 10.37 -7.03 1.97
N SER A 92 11.17 -6.82 3.02
CA SER A 92 10.79 -5.97 4.15
C SER A 92 11.26 -4.55 3.88
N TRP A 93 10.32 -3.61 3.97
CA TRP A 93 10.65 -2.20 3.90
C TRP A 93 11.07 -1.75 5.29
N LYS A 94 12.13 -0.95 5.37
CA LYS A 94 12.48 -0.29 6.62
C LYS A 94 11.28 0.56 7.06
N PHE A 95 10.78 0.29 8.26
CA PHE A 95 9.71 1.10 8.86
C PHE A 95 10.15 2.57 8.85
N ALA A 96 9.25 3.47 8.42
CA ALA A 96 9.48 4.92 8.34
C ALA A 96 10.59 5.44 7.38
N THR A 97 10.94 4.70 6.32
CA THR A 97 11.87 5.20 5.26
C THR A 97 11.17 5.86 4.06
N GLY A 98 9.84 5.86 4.03
CA GLY A 98 9.08 6.69 3.11
C GLY A 98 9.09 8.15 3.58
N LYS A 99 9.04 9.11 2.63
CA LYS A 99 8.62 10.47 2.97
C LYS A 99 7.28 10.37 3.71
N PRO A 100 7.04 11.15 4.78
CA PRO A 100 5.74 11.15 5.42
C PRO A 100 4.71 11.45 4.33
N VAL A 101 3.78 10.52 4.14
CA VAL A 101 2.67 10.67 3.20
C VAL A 101 1.63 11.58 3.87
N GLU A 102 2.04 12.82 4.16
CA GLU A 102 1.16 13.87 4.71
C GLU A 102 -0.01 14.16 3.75
N GLU A 103 0.12 13.86 2.46
CA GLU A 103 -0.89 14.21 1.44
C GLU A 103 -1.88 13.08 1.07
N ILE A 104 -1.69 11.82 1.53
CA ILE A 104 -2.49 10.69 0.99
C ILE A 104 -3.64 10.27 1.92
N PHE A 105 -3.66 10.74 3.17
CA PHE A 105 -4.67 10.33 4.14
C PHE A 105 -5.53 11.52 4.57
N ASP A 106 -6.64 11.74 3.86
CA ASP A 106 -7.71 12.61 4.35
C ASP A 106 -8.37 11.88 5.52
N ASP A 107 -8.09 12.36 6.74
CA ASP A 107 -8.65 11.82 7.98
C ASP A 107 -9.83 12.69 8.43
N PRO A 108 -11.06 12.43 7.95
CA PRO A 108 -12.24 13.21 8.30
C PRO A 108 -12.57 13.14 9.80
N MET A 109 -12.08 12.12 10.52
CA MET A 109 -12.30 11.94 11.96
C MET A 109 -11.12 12.44 12.83
N GLY A 110 -9.97 12.76 12.23
CA GLY A 110 -8.79 13.29 12.91
C GLY A 110 -8.17 12.35 13.95
N VAL A 111 -8.30 11.03 13.75
CA VAL A 111 -7.79 9.94 14.58
C VAL A 111 -6.26 9.75 14.45
N PHE A 112 -5.71 10.03 13.28
CA PHE A 112 -4.31 9.80 12.89
C PHE A 112 -3.53 11.10 12.68
N ASP A 113 -4.09 12.24 13.11
CA ASP A 113 -3.42 13.53 13.12
C ASP A 113 -2.39 13.59 14.26
N PHE A 114 -1.25 12.93 14.06
CA PHE A 114 -0.16 12.78 15.04
C PHE A 114 0.57 14.11 15.34
N ASP A 115 0.34 15.17 14.55
CA ASP A 115 0.86 16.53 14.79
C ASP A 115 0.23 17.24 15.99
N LYS A 116 -0.82 16.65 16.60
CA LYS A 116 -1.46 17.18 17.81
C LYS A 116 -0.59 17.15 19.07
N THR A 117 0.59 16.53 19.05
CA THR A 117 1.49 16.50 20.22
C THR A 117 2.48 17.67 20.30
N GLY A 118 2.63 18.50 19.27
CA GLY A 118 3.76 19.44 19.20
C GLY A 118 3.46 20.92 19.05
N ASN A 119 2.72 21.33 18.01
CA ASN A 119 2.79 22.73 17.56
C ASN A 119 1.62 23.22 16.69
N GLY A 120 0.43 22.61 16.80
CA GLY A 120 -0.75 23.09 16.05
C GLY A 120 -1.37 24.36 16.66
N ASP A 121 -1.81 25.31 15.81
CA ASP A 121 -2.49 26.54 16.23
C ASP A 121 -3.64 26.20 17.20
N PRO A 122 -3.66 26.74 18.45
CA PRO A 122 -4.71 26.46 19.43
C PRO A 122 -6.13 26.74 18.90
N ARG A 123 -6.30 27.60 17.89
CA ARG A 123 -7.59 27.85 17.23
C ARG A 123 -8.16 26.61 16.54
N LEU A 124 -7.33 25.74 15.99
CA LEU A 124 -7.76 24.53 15.27
C LEU A 124 -8.26 23.42 16.22
N ARG A 125 -7.90 23.50 17.51
CA ARG A 125 -8.28 22.52 18.53
C ARG A 125 -9.73 22.64 18.96
N HIS A 126 -10.34 23.82 18.81
CA HIS A 126 -11.72 24.10 19.23
C HIS A 126 -12.75 24.02 18.10
N LEU A 127 -12.31 23.79 16.86
CA LEU A 127 -13.22 23.68 15.71
C LEU A 127 -13.81 22.27 15.61
N SER A 128 -15.11 22.19 15.35
CA SER A 128 -15.77 20.93 15.01
C SER A 128 -15.26 20.40 13.65
N PRO A 129 -15.39 19.10 13.36
CA PRO A 129 -15.01 18.55 12.05
C PRO A 129 -15.72 19.26 10.88
N GLU A 130 -17.00 19.58 11.05
CA GLU A 130 -17.81 20.30 10.06
C GLU A 130 -17.30 21.73 9.83
N GLU A 131 -16.88 22.43 10.89
CA GLU A 131 -16.28 23.76 10.76
C GLU A 131 -14.94 23.72 10.03
N ARG A 132 -14.10 22.72 10.30
CA ARG A 132 -12.83 22.55 9.56
C ARG A 132 -13.08 22.31 8.07
N GLN A 133 -14.07 21.49 7.74
CA GLN A 133 -14.45 21.26 6.35
C GLN A 133 -15.00 22.55 5.71
N ALA A 134 -15.80 23.34 6.41
CA ALA A 134 -16.28 24.62 5.93
C ALA A 134 -15.13 25.61 5.62
N TRP A 135 -14.12 25.70 6.48
CA TRP A 135 -12.92 26.51 6.24
C TRP A 135 -12.12 26.03 5.02
N LYS A 136 -11.98 24.70 4.84
CA LYS A 136 -11.39 24.10 3.63
C LYS A 136 -12.20 24.46 2.38
N THR A 137 -13.54 24.40 2.43
CA THR A 137 -14.41 24.76 1.30
C THR A 137 -14.28 26.23 0.89
N LEU A 138 -14.13 27.15 1.86
CA LEU A 138 -13.85 28.57 1.58
C LEU A 138 -12.39 28.85 1.17
N ARG A 139 -11.51 27.84 1.20
CA ARG A 139 -10.07 27.95 0.91
C ARG A 139 -9.37 28.98 1.79
N MET A 140 -9.74 29.05 3.07
CA MET A 140 -9.18 29.99 4.04
C MET A 140 -8.77 29.27 5.32
N GLU A 141 -7.79 29.85 6.01
CA GLU A 141 -7.48 29.47 7.40
C GLU A 141 -8.52 30.05 8.36
N PRO A 142 -8.72 29.44 9.54
CA PRO A 142 -9.68 29.94 10.52
C PRO A 142 -9.29 31.32 11.07
N VAL A 143 -10.08 32.33 10.71
CA VAL A 143 -9.91 33.73 11.15
C VAL A 143 -11.12 34.19 11.96
N SER A 144 -10.92 35.16 12.86
CA SER A 144 -12.00 35.76 13.66
C SER A 144 -12.68 36.96 12.97
N ASP A 145 -12.13 37.46 11.86
CA ASP A 145 -12.65 38.63 11.15
C ASP A 145 -13.76 38.24 10.16
N LEU A 146 -14.98 38.72 10.42
CA LEU A 146 -16.15 38.48 9.57
C LEU A 146 -16.06 39.19 8.22
N ASP A 147 -15.35 40.31 8.13
CA ASP A 147 -15.30 41.07 6.87
C ASP A 147 -14.33 40.42 5.88
N ALA A 148 -13.23 39.83 6.36
CA ALA A 148 -12.38 38.94 5.57
C ALA A 148 -13.17 37.77 4.98
N VAL A 149 -13.96 37.05 5.79
CA VAL A 149 -14.79 35.90 5.37
C VAL A 149 -15.82 36.31 4.31
N LYS A 150 -16.49 37.46 4.48
CA LYS A 150 -17.44 37.98 3.48
C LYS A 150 -16.77 38.31 2.15
N SER A 151 -15.55 38.83 2.19
CA SER A 151 -14.82 39.21 0.98
C SER A 151 -14.48 37.98 0.13
N GLN A 152 -13.99 36.91 0.77
CA GLN A 152 -13.71 35.63 0.14
C GLN A 152 -14.98 34.97 -0.40
N TYR A 153 -16.06 34.96 0.37
CA TYR A 153 -17.35 34.45 -0.07
C TYR A 153 -17.82 35.13 -1.37
N LYS A 154 -17.72 36.46 -1.43
CA LYS A 154 -18.08 37.24 -2.64
C LYS A 154 -17.20 36.90 -3.83
N GLN A 155 -15.93 36.56 -3.60
CA GLN A 155 -15.03 36.14 -4.66
C GLN A 155 -15.44 34.76 -5.21
N LEU A 156 -15.62 33.77 -4.34
CA LEU A 156 -16.03 32.42 -4.72
C LEU A 156 -17.43 32.39 -5.37
N ALA A 157 -18.36 33.23 -4.89
CA ALA A 157 -19.70 33.34 -5.47
C ALA A 157 -19.68 33.93 -6.89
N LYS A 158 -18.73 34.83 -7.20
CA LYS A 158 -18.53 35.33 -8.57
C LYS A 158 -17.93 34.26 -9.46
N GLU A 159 -16.92 33.53 -8.97
CA GLU A 159 -16.29 32.42 -9.70
C GLU A 159 -17.29 31.32 -10.05
N HIS A 160 -18.20 30.99 -9.14
CA HIS A 160 -19.20 29.94 -9.31
C HIS A 160 -20.60 30.45 -9.73
N HIS A 161 -20.73 31.70 -10.20
CA HIS A 161 -22.03 32.26 -10.59
C HIS A 161 -22.61 31.55 -11.83
N PRO A 162 -23.93 31.21 -11.83
CA PRO A 162 -24.56 30.51 -12.96
C PRO A 162 -24.48 31.30 -14.28
N ASP A 163 -24.52 32.63 -14.23
CA ASP A 163 -24.39 33.48 -15.43
C ASP A 163 -23.02 33.39 -16.11
N ILE A 164 -21.94 33.17 -15.34
CA ILE A 164 -20.58 33.07 -15.88
C ILE A 164 -20.31 31.64 -16.35
N ASN A 165 -20.86 30.66 -15.65
CA ASN A 165 -20.66 29.24 -15.92
C ASN A 165 -21.75 28.62 -16.80
N GLY A 166 -22.63 29.44 -17.38
CA GLY A 166 -23.63 29.00 -18.36
C GLY A 166 -24.62 27.95 -17.86
N GLY A 167 -24.89 27.90 -16.55
CA GLY A 167 -25.77 26.90 -15.94
C GLY A 167 -25.15 25.50 -15.76
N ASP A 168 -23.82 25.39 -15.64
CA ASP A 168 -23.16 24.13 -15.29
C ASP A 168 -23.61 23.59 -13.92
N ALA A 169 -24.06 22.34 -13.88
CA ALA A 169 -24.54 21.66 -12.68
C ALA A 169 -23.44 21.55 -11.60
N GLY A 170 -22.18 21.39 -12.02
CA GLY A 170 -21.04 21.30 -11.11
C GLY A 170 -20.66 22.64 -10.45
N ALA A 171 -20.92 23.77 -11.12
CA ALA A 171 -20.76 25.09 -10.52
C ALA A 171 -21.89 25.40 -9.51
N GLU A 172 -23.12 24.97 -9.82
CA GLU A 172 -24.27 25.12 -8.93
C GLU A 172 -24.10 24.33 -7.62
N GLU A 173 -23.63 23.09 -7.70
CA GLU A 173 -23.36 22.24 -6.53
C GLU A 173 -22.29 22.86 -5.63
N ARG A 174 -21.18 23.32 -6.21
CA ARG A 174 -20.12 24.03 -5.46
C ARG A 174 -20.62 25.31 -4.81
N LEU A 175 -21.47 26.07 -5.50
CA LEU A 175 -22.05 27.29 -4.93
C LEU A 175 -22.95 26.98 -3.71
N LYS A 176 -23.69 25.87 -3.74
CA LYS A 176 -24.48 25.40 -2.59
C LYS A 176 -23.57 25.04 -1.41
N GLU A 177 -22.49 24.30 -1.66
CA GLU A 177 -21.50 23.96 -0.63
C GLU A 177 -20.86 25.21 -0.01
N ILE A 178 -20.51 26.20 -0.84
CA ILE A 178 -19.94 27.49 -0.39
C ILE A 178 -20.94 28.27 0.49
N ASN A 179 -22.23 28.30 0.11
CA ASN A 179 -23.27 28.95 0.92
C ASN A 179 -23.44 28.27 2.29
N LEU A 180 -23.49 26.93 2.31
CA LEU A 180 -23.59 26.16 3.56
C LEU A 180 -22.36 26.39 4.46
N ALA A 181 -21.15 26.38 3.88
CA ALA A 181 -19.92 26.65 4.61
C ALA A 181 -19.91 28.07 5.22
N TYR A 182 -20.33 29.09 4.47
CA TYR A 182 -20.42 30.47 4.94
C TYR A 182 -21.40 30.62 6.11
N ASP A 183 -22.59 30.01 6.02
CA ASP A 183 -23.59 30.07 7.09
C ASP A 183 -23.12 29.41 8.38
N LEU A 184 -22.41 28.28 8.28
CA LEU A 184 -21.80 27.60 9.43
C LEU A 184 -20.73 28.46 10.09
N ILE A 185 -19.80 29.02 9.31
CA ILE A 185 -18.72 29.89 9.82
C ILE A 185 -19.28 31.17 10.44
N ARG A 186 -20.30 31.78 9.83
CA ARG A 186 -20.95 32.95 10.39
C ARG A 186 -21.58 32.65 11.75
N LYS A 187 -22.26 31.51 11.89
CA LYS A 187 -22.86 31.08 13.17
C LYS A 187 -21.79 30.81 14.21
N SER A 188 -20.73 30.09 13.87
CA SER A 188 -19.65 29.79 14.83
C SER A 188 -18.94 31.04 15.33
N LEU A 189 -18.68 32.02 14.46
CA LEU A 189 -18.12 33.32 14.84
C LEU A 189 -19.08 34.15 15.70
N GLN A 190 -20.39 34.07 15.47
CA GLN A 190 -21.40 34.73 16.31
C GLN A 190 -21.50 34.09 17.71
N THR A 191 -21.46 32.75 17.78
CA THR A 191 -21.44 32.01 19.05
C THR A 191 -20.15 32.29 19.83
N ALA A 192 -19.00 32.37 19.16
CA ALA A 192 -17.73 32.72 19.77
C ALA A 192 -17.70 34.18 20.30
N ALA A 193 -18.45 35.10 19.66
CA ALA A 193 -18.54 36.50 20.06
C ALA A 193 -19.56 36.76 21.21
N ALA A 194 -20.45 35.80 21.50
CA ALA A 194 -21.38 35.88 22.61
C ALA A 194 -20.85 35.07 23.79
N PRO A 195 -20.01 35.64 24.69
CA PRO A 195 -19.64 34.94 25.91
C PRO A 195 -20.92 34.70 26.71
N THR A 196 -21.24 33.44 26.95
CA THR A 196 -22.26 32.99 27.87
C THR A 196 -22.00 33.62 29.24
N ILE A 197 -22.81 34.61 29.59
CA ILE A 197 -22.97 35.10 30.95
C ILE A 197 -23.50 33.92 31.78
N SER A 198 -22.84 33.66 32.92
CA SER A 198 -23.15 32.61 33.90
C SER A 198 -24.59 32.60 34.37
#